data_AF-A0A504WT04-F1
#
_entry.id   AF-A0A504WT04-F1
#
_cell.length_a   1.000
_cell.length_b   1.000
_cell.length_c   1.000
_cell.angle_alpha   90.00
_cell.angle_beta   90.00
_cell.angle_gamma   90.00
#
_symmetry.space_group_name_H-M   'P 1'
#
loop_
_entity.id
_entity.type
_entity.pdbx_description
1 polymer ?
#
loop_
_entity_poly.entity_id
_entity_poly.type
_entity_poly.pdbx_seq_one_letter_code
_entity_poly.pdbx_strand_id
1 'polypeptide(L)'
;MFYLFLILTFAMAIGMGKSGDIPICENSTLLVSARVTRSYRQVELIIRFRTDRQITGGLATGTYWLWNIIPITQSLTELPLCAAIDSGCPLQPGDTIYTYRHRIRTRRMQIAGTLSWILSDQEGQRLLCANVPVVVR
;
A
#
# COMPACT_ATOMS: atom_id res chain seq x y z
N MET A 1 33.61 3.30 -48.08
CA MET A 1 33.82 3.67 -46.67
C MET A 1 32.45 3.70 -46.01
N PHE A 2 32.02 2.55 -45.50
CA PHE A 2 30.68 2.35 -44.92
C PHE A 2 30.62 3.06 -43.57
N TYR A 3 29.73 4.05 -43.44
CA TYR A 3 29.49 4.75 -42.18
C TYR A 3 28.74 3.81 -41.22
N LEU A 4 29.53 3.06 -40.48
CA LEU A 4 29.18 2.31 -39.30
C LEU A 4 29.01 3.31 -38.14
N PHE A 5 27.85 3.96 -38.05
CA PHE A 5 27.42 4.57 -36.79
C PHE A 5 26.04 4.04 -36.40
N LEU A 6 26.17 2.84 -35.86
CA LEU A 6 25.29 2.16 -34.93
C LEU A 6 25.00 3.11 -33.75
N ILE A 7 24.09 4.08 -33.91
CA ILE A 7 23.55 4.84 -32.79
C ILE A 7 22.52 3.94 -32.12
N LEU A 8 23.06 3.14 -31.21
CA LEU A 8 22.47 2.65 -29.97
C LEU A 8 21.06 3.19 -29.70
N THR A 9 20.11 2.33 -30.05
CA THR A 9 18.94 1.95 -29.26
C THR A 9 19.06 2.26 -27.76
N PHE A 10 18.80 3.51 -27.37
CA PHE A 10 18.16 3.76 -26.08
C PHE A 10 16.67 3.48 -26.24
N ALA A 11 16.32 2.20 -26.26
CA ALA A 11 15.00 1.76 -25.86
C ALA A 11 14.85 2.11 -24.38
N MET A 12 14.54 3.37 -24.10
CA MET A 12 13.98 3.76 -22.82
C MET A 12 12.65 3.03 -22.72
N ALA A 13 12.68 1.82 -22.18
CA ALA A 13 11.55 1.18 -21.54
C ALA A 13 11.19 2.00 -20.29
N ILE A 14 10.78 3.26 -20.49
CA ILE A 14 9.87 3.92 -19.59
C ILE A 14 8.58 3.15 -19.81
N GLY A 15 8.41 2.06 -19.05
CA GLY A 15 7.13 1.40 -18.96
C GLY A 15 6.13 2.50 -18.71
N MET A 16 5.22 2.69 -19.68
CA MET A 16 4.20 3.74 -19.65
C MET A 16 3.62 3.75 -18.25
N GLY A 17 3.95 4.79 -17.48
CA GLY A 17 3.39 4.97 -16.15
C GLY A 17 1.90 5.10 -16.36
N LYS A 18 1.17 4.01 -16.11
CA LYS A 18 -0.29 4.04 -16.20
C LYS A 18 -0.73 5.07 -15.18
N SER A 19 -1.11 6.27 -15.64
CA SER A 19 -1.87 7.20 -14.82
C SER A 19 -3.13 6.43 -14.42
N GLY A 20 -3.27 6.18 -13.14
CA GLY A 20 -4.42 5.51 -12.56
C GLY A 20 -5.05 6.44 -11.55
N ASP A 21 -6.32 6.22 -11.26
CA ASP A 21 -6.99 6.94 -10.19
C ASP A 21 -6.68 6.26 -8.85
N ILE A 22 -6.43 7.08 -7.83
CA ILE A 22 -6.35 6.59 -6.45
C ILE A 22 -7.68 5.88 -6.14
N PRO A 23 -7.67 4.65 -5.59
CA PRO A 23 -8.88 3.94 -5.24
C PRO A 23 -9.73 4.81 -4.34
N ILE A 24 -11.00 5.00 -4.70
CA ILE A 24 -11.96 5.63 -3.80
C ILE A 24 -12.18 4.66 -2.65
N CYS A 25 -11.56 4.94 -1.51
CA CYS A 25 -11.89 4.26 -0.27
C CYS A 25 -13.16 4.92 0.26
N GLU A 26 -14.30 4.28 0.05
CA GLU A 26 -15.52 4.65 0.79
C GLU A 26 -15.23 4.59 2.29
N ASN A 27 -15.83 5.51 3.07
CA ASN A 27 -15.65 5.55 4.52
C ASN A 27 -16.21 4.27 5.16
N SER A 28 -15.37 3.26 5.28
CA SER A 28 -15.70 2.02 5.96
C SER A 28 -15.93 2.30 7.44
N THR A 29 -17.09 1.93 7.97
CA THR A 29 -17.41 1.99 9.41
C THR A 29 -16.46 1.15 10.26
N LEU A 30 -15.76 0.21 9.63
CA LEU A 30 -14.77 -0.65 10.25
C LEU A 30 -13.43 0.06 10.48
N LEU A 31 -13.12 1.11 9.72
CA LEU A 31 -11.88 1.86 9.88
C LEU A 31 -11.97 2.77 11.11
N VAL A 32 -11.10 2.55 12.09
CA VAL A 32 -10.99 3.42 13.27
C VAL A 32 -10.01 4.55 13.01
N SER A 33 -8.83 4.23 12.45
CA SER A 33 -7.83 5.22 12.07
C SER A 33 -6.79 4.63 11.14
N ALA A 34 -6.26 5.42 10.21
CA ALA A 34 -5.07 5.07 9.44
C ALA A 34 -4.06 6.20 9.52
N ARG A 35 -2.80 5.87 9.78
CA ARG A 35 -1.72 6.86 9.86
C ARG A 35 -0.43 6.30 9.32
N VAL A 36 0.43 7.20 8.88
CA VAL A 36 1.78 6.88 8.43
C VAL A 36 2.76 7.60 9.33
N THR A 37 3.72 6.86 9.86
CA THR A 37 4.83 7.41 10.64
C THR A 37 6.13 7.20 9.89
N ARG A 38 7.07 8.14 10.03
CA ARG A 38 8.37 8.06 9.38
C ARG A 38 9.47 8.00 10.42
N SER A 39 10.41 7.09 10.20
CA SER A 39 11.66 7.02 10.95
C SER A 39 12.82 6.83 9.98
N TYR A 40 13.64 7.87 9.81
CA TYR A 40 14.81 7.89 8.93
C TYR A 40 14.54 7.35 7.50
N ARG A 41 14.87 6.07 7.25
CA ARG A 41 14.70 5.36 5.95
C ARG A 41 13.53 4.37 5.95
N GLN A 42 12.62 4.49 6.90
CA GLN A 42 11.46 3.62 7.03
C GLN A 42 10.21 4.46 7.16
N VAL A 43 9.17 4.00 6.49
CA VAL A 43 7.80 4.49 6.63
C VAL A 43 6.99 3.34 7.19
N GLU A 44 6.32 3.56 8.30
CA GLU A 44 5.43 2.59 8.93
C GLU A 44 3.98 3.05 8.76
N LEU A 45 3.22 2.26 8.02
CA LEU A 45 1.78 2.37 7.91
C LEU A 45 1.14 1.63 9.09
N ILE A 46 0.25 2.31 9.80
CA ILE A 46 -0.50 1.77 10.93
C ILE A 46 -1.99 1.96 10.63
N ILE A 47 -2.73 0.87 10.54
CA ILE A 47 -4.19 0.87 10.35
C ILE A 47 -4.81 0.21 11.58
N ARG A 48 -5.75 0.92 12.22
CA ARG A 48 -6.57 0.39 13.31
C ARG A 48 -7.99 0.23 12.80
N PHE A 49 -8.56 -0.96 12.99
CA PHE A 49 -9.85 -1.31 12.43
C PHE A 49 -10.59 -2.35 13.27
N ARG A 50 -11.89 -2.46 13.06
CA ARG A 50 -12.76 -3.54 13.54
C ARG A 50 -13.08 -4.47 12.38
N THR A 51 -13.60 -5.66 12.66
CA THR A 51 -14.12 -6.56 11.62
C THR A 51 -15.57 -6.90 11.91
N ASP A 52 -16.36 -7.07 10.86
CA ASP A 52 -17.76 -7.49 10.89
C ASP A 52 -17.91 -9.02 10.75
N ARG A 53 -16.82 -9.70 10.39
CA ARG A 53 -16.76 -11.14 10.13
C ARG A 53 -15.52 -11.77 10.76
N GLN A 54 -15.52 -13.09 10.88
CA GLN A 54 -14.33 -13.82 11.30
C GLN A 54 -13.28 -13.82 10.18
N ILE A 55 -12.03 -13.52 10.54
CA ILE A 55 -10.89 -13.49 9.60
C ILE A 55 -9.85 -14.50 10.05
N THR A 56 -9.61 -15.54 9.26
CA THR A 56 -8.59 -16.57 9.54
C THR A 56 -7.33 -16.39 8.71
N GLY A 57 -7.42 -15.61 7.64
CA GLY A 57 -6.37 -15.36 6.67
C GLY A 57 -6.70 -14.13 5.83
N GLY A 58 -5.86 -13.81 4.86
CA GLY A 58 -6.14 -12.73 3.92
C GLY A 58 -4.90 -12.07 3.36
N LEU A 59 -5.12 -11.02 2.56
CA LEU A 59 -4.08 -10.27 1.89
C LEU A 59 -4.19 -8.78 2.21
N ALA A 60 -3.04 -8.14 2.26
CA ALA A 60 -2.90 -6.70 2.38
C ALA A 60 -2.15 -6.19 1.15
N THR A 61 -2.81 -5.38 0.34
CA THR A 61 -2.28 -4.85 -0.91
C THR A 61 -2.08 -3.35 -0.80
N GLY A 62 -0.83 -2.92 -1.00
CA GLY A 62 -0.45 -1.53 -0.98
C GLY A 62 -0.11 -0.97 -2.35
N THR A 63 -0.46 0.30 -2.57
CA THR A 63 -0.01 1.09 -3.71
C THR A 63 0.45 2.46 -3.21
N TYR A 64 1.65 2.87 -3.62
CA TYR A 64 2.11 4.24 -3.38
C TYR A 64 1.84 5.09 -4.62
N TRP A 65 1.18 6.22 -4.44
CA TRP A 65 0.83 7.16 -5.50
C TRP A 65 1.73 8.38 -5.42
N LEU A 66 2.75 8.43 -6.28
CA LEU A 66 3.63 9.59 -6.39
C LEU A 66 2.83 10.79 -6.87
N TRP A 67 2.90 11.90 -6.13
CA TRP A 67 2.13 13.12 -6.39
C TRP A 67 0.62 12.89 -6.57
N ASN A 68 0.09 11.81 -6.00
CA ASN A 68 -1.31 11.39 -6.13
C ASN A 68 -1.76 11.01 -7.55
N ILE A 69 -0.82 10.75 -8.48
CA ILE A 69 -1.14 10.52 -9.90
C ILE A 69 -0.48 9.23 -10.42
N ILE A 70 0.77 8.96 -10.03
CA ILE A 70 1.55 7.87 -10.60
C ILE A 70 1.63 6.70 -9.61
N PRO A 71 1.01 5.54 -9.92
CA PRO A 71 1.10 4.35 -9.07
C PRO A 71 2.50 3.73 -9.17
N ILE A 72 3.13 3.57 -8.02
CA ILE A 72 4.40 2.86 -7.80
C ILE A 72 4.04 1.53 -7.13
N THR A 73 4.02 0.46 -7.92
CA THR A 73 3.54 -0.87 -7.47
C THR A 73 4.65 -1.82 -7.05
N GLN A 74 5.91 -1.58 -7.44
CA GLN A 74 7.01 -2.56 -7.37
C GLN A 74 7.49 -2.96 -5.96
N SER A 75 6.97 -2.40 -4.87
CA SER A 75 7.52 -2.65 -3.52
C SER A 75 6.50 -2.90 -2.41
N LEU A 76 5.21 -2.96 -2.72
CA LEU A 76 4.12 -3.04 -1.73
C LEU A 76 3.11 -4.17 -1.98
N THR A 77 3.35 -4.97 -3.02
CA THR A 77 2.36 -5.90 -3.55
C THR A 77 2.26 -7.17 -2.68
N GLU A 78 1.10 -7.30 -2.06
CA GLU A 78 0.51 -8.50 -1.46
C GLU A 78 1.30 -9.14 -0.33
N LEU A 79 0.92 -8.78 0.89
CA LEU A 79 1.45 -9.35 2.12
C LEU A 79 0.36 -10.16 2.81
N PRO A 80 0.69 -11.31 3.42
CA PRO A 80 -0.24 -12.04 4.27
C PRO A 80 -0.77 -11.11 5.38
N LEU A 81 -2.09 -10.89 5.42
CA LEU A 81 -2.73 -9.96 6.35
C LEU A 81 -2.33 -10.28 7.79
N CYS A 82 -2.50 -11.55 8.18
CA CYS A 82 -2.28 -12.03 9.54
C CYS A 82 -0.83 -11.89 10.04
N ALA A 83 0.15 -11.89 9.14
CA ALA A 83 1.56 -11.71 9.50
C ALA A 83 1.87 -10.27 9.94
N ALA A 84 1.01 -9.32 9.59
CA ALA A 84 1.17 -7.90 9.86
C ALA A 84 0.15 -7.37 10.89
N ILE A 85 -0.67 -8.25 11.49
CA ILE A 85 -1.58 -7.90 12.59
C ILE A 85 -0.87 -8.17 13.92
N ASP A 86 -0.84 -7.18 14.82
CA ASP A 86 -0.14 -7.26 16.11
C ASP A 86 -0.61 -8.46 16.97
N SER A 87 -1.90 -8.81 16.93
CA SER A 87 -2.49 -9.94 17.66
C SER A 87 -2.40 -11.29 16.94
N GLY A 88 -1.98 -11.31 15.68
CA GLY A 88 -2.19 -12.45 14.78
C GLY A 88 -3.67 -12.72 14.50
N CYS A 89 -3.92 -13.84 13.80
CA CYS A 89 -5.26 -14.36 13.48
C CYS A 89 -5.57 -15.61 14.33
N PRO A 90 -6.85 -15.99 14.52
CA PRO A 90 -8.04 -15.44 13.88
C PRO A 90 -8.53 -14.13 14.51
N LEU A 91 -9.07 -13.23 13.67
CA LEU A 91 -9.77 -12.02 14.12
C LEU A 91 -11.26 -12.34 14.26
N GLN A 92 -11.85 -11.90 15.37
CA GLN A 92 -13.26 -12.09 15.68
C GLN A 92 -14.05 -10.81 15.41
N PRO A 93 -15.32 -10.93 14.94
CA PRO A 93 -16.19 -9.79 14.73
C PRO A 93 -16.58 -9.11 16.05
N GLY A 94 -16.92 -7.82 15.96
CA GLY A 94 -17.42 -7.02 17.09
C GLY A 94 -16.56 -5.79 17.38
N ASP A 95 -16.46 -5.41 18.66
CA ASP A 95 -15.88 -4.13 19.08
C ASP A 95 -14.35 -4.13 19.22
N THR A 96 -13.71 -5.30 19.10
CA THR A 96 -12.26 -5.44 19.20
C THR A 96 -11.56 -4.64 18.11
N ILE A 97 -10.61 -3.80 18.50
CA ILE A 97 -9.80 -3.01 17.58
C ILE A 97 -8.49 -3.74 17.32
N TYR A 98 -8.31 -4.17 16.07
CA TYR A 98 -7.08 -4.78 15.58
C TYR A 98 -6.15 -3.72 15.01
N THR A 99 -4.84 -3.98 15.09
CA THR A 99 -3.81 -3.09 14.56
C THR A 99 -2.99 -3.83 13.52
N TYR A 100 -3.07 -3.33 12.28
CA TYR A 100 -2.22 -3.72 11.17
C TYR A 100 -1.01 -2.78 11.10
N ARG A 101 0.20 -3.34 10.95
CA ARG A 101 1.44 -2.58 10.79
C ARG A 101 2.22 -3.09 9.60
N HIS A 102 2.60 -2.17 8.73
CA HIS A 102 3.51 -2.48 7.64
C HIS A 102 4.65 -1.48 7.54
N ARG A 103 5.87 -1.99 7.48
CA ARG A 103 7.09 -1.19 7.38
C ARG A 103 7.67 -1.26 5.97
N ILE A 104 7.75 -0.11 5.34
CA ILE A 104 8.28 0.08 4.00
C ILE A 104 9.65 0.71 4.16
N ARG A 105 10.69 0.05 3.65
CA ARG A 105 12.00 0.68 3.53
C ARG A 105 11.98 1.65 2.37
N THR A 106 12.13 2.93 2.67
CA THR A 106 12.24 3.97 1.66
C THR A 106 13.71 4.18 1.32
N ARG A 107 14.06 4.21 0.04
CA ARG A 107 15.30 4.88 -0.41
C ARG A 107 15.15 6.39 -0.12
N ARG A 108 16.23 7.18 -0.22
CA ARG A 108 16.18 8.65 -0.05
C ARG A 108 15.18 9.24 -1.05
N MET A 109 13.91 9.27 -0.69
CA MET A 109 12.84 9.93 -1.41
C MET A 109 12.46 11.12 -0.55
N GLN A 110 12.39 12.28 -1.17
CA GLN A 110 11.79 13.51 -0.65
C GLN A 110 10.61 13.81 -1.57
N ILE A 111 9.60 12.93 -1.57
CA ILE A 111 8.49 13.07 -2.50
C ILE A 111 7.16 12.81 -1.78
N ALA A 112 6.25 13.78 -1.91
CA ALA A 112 4.90 13.71 -1.39
C ALA A 112 4.02 12.80 -2.27
N GLY A 113 3.08 12.11 -1.65
CA GLY A 113 2.14 11.23 -2.35
C GLY A 113 1.08 10.67 -1.41
N THR A 114 0.40 9.62 -1.84
CA THR A 114 -0.61 8.91 -1.03
C THR A 114 -0.28 7.43 -0.98
N LEU A 115 -0.37 6.82 0.21
CA LEU A 115 -0.38 5.36 0.35
C LEU A 115 -1.83 4.90 0.36
N SER A 116 -2.21 4.10 -0.64
CA SER A 116 -3.48 3.38 -0.67
C SER A 116 -3.25 1.95 -0.19
N TRP A 117 -4.12 1.48 0.68
CA TRP A 117 -4.02 0.16 1.27
C TRP A 117 -5.37 -0.53 1.29
N ILE A 118 -5.42 -1.77 0.80
CA ILE A 118 -6.63 -2.59 0.79
C ILE A 118 -6.33 -3.84 1.62
N LEU A 119 -7.19 -4.11 2.59
CA LEU A 119 -7.18 -5.38 3.33
C LEU A 119 -8.32 -6.24 2.83
N SER A 120 -8.02 -7.50 2.53
CA SER A 120 -9.01 -8.51 2.11
C SER A 120 -8.93 -9.73 3.02
N ASP A 121 -10.06 -10.39 3.21
CA ASP A 121 -10.18 -11.61 4.00
C ASP A 121 -9.68 -12.86 3.25
N GLN A 122 -9.81 -14.04 3.87
CA GLN A 122 -9.41 -15.32 3.30
C GLN A 122 -10.16 -15.71 2.01
N GLU A 123 -11.33 -15.10 1.75
CA GLU A 123 -12.12 -15.32 0.54
C GLU A 123 -11.78 -14.30 -0.55
N GLY A 124 -10.85 -13.38 -0.27
CA GLY A 124 -10.49 -12.29 -1.17
C GLY A 124 -11.49 -11.12 -1.15
N GLN A 125 -12.49 -11.16 -0.27
CA GLN A 125 -13.43 -10.05 -0.13
C GLN A 125 -12.76 -8.88 0.58
N ARG A 126 -12.99 -7.66 0.06
CA ARG A 126 -12.46 -6.44 0.67
C ARG A 126 -13.07 -6.25 2.05
N LEU A 127 -12.22 -6.17 3.06
CA LEU A 127 -12.58 -5.79 4.42
C LEU A 127 -12.58 -4.27 4.58
N LEU A 128 -11.49 -3.62 4.19
CA LEU A 128 -11.37 -2.17 4.26
C LEU A 128 -10.38 -1.61 3.24
N CYS A 129 -10.48 -0.30 3.04
CA CYS A 129 -9.59 0.49 2.21
C CYS A 129 -9.16 1.72 3.01
N ALA A 130 -7.88 2.09 2.96
CA ALA A 130 -7.36 3.29 3.59
C ALA A 130 -6.44 4.04 2.63
N ASN A 131 -6.68 5.34 2.46
CA ASN A 131 -5.79 6.27 1.77
C ASN A 131 -5.16 7.20 2.80
N VAL A 132 -3.83 7.20 2.90
CA VAL A 132 -3.11 8.03 3.86
C VAL A 132 -2.13 8.92 3.11
N PRO A 133 -2.25 10.26 3.20
CA PRO A 133 -1.29 11.16 2.60
C PRO A 133 0.07 11.01 3.28
N VAL A 134 1.14 11.00 2.49
CA VAL A 134 2.52 10.90 2.95
C VAL A 134 3.26 12.13 2.47
N VAL A 135 3.69 12.98 3.40
CA VAL A 135 4.55 14.12 3.11
C VAL A 135 5.95 13.80 3.60
N VAL A 136 6.83 13.54 2.66
CA VAL A 136 8.22 13.14 2.91
C VAL A 136 9.09 14.39 2.76
N ARG A 137 9.19 15.20 3.82
CA ARG A 137 10.11 16.36 3.90
C ARG A 137 11.57 15.88 4.04
#